data_AF-A0A1A7ZZ75-F1
#
_entry.id   AF-A0A1A7ZZ75-F1
#
_cell.length_a   1.000
_cell.length_b   1.000
_cell.length_c   1.000
_cell.angle_alpha   90.00
_cell.angle_beta   90.00
_cell.angle_gamma   90.00
#
_symmetry.space_group_name_H-M   'P 1'
#
loop_
_entity.id
_entity.type
_entity.pdbx_description
1 polymer ?
#
loop_
_entity_poly.entity_id
_entity_poly.type
_entity_poly.pdbx_seq_one_letter_code
_entity_poly.pdbx_strand_id
1 'polypeptide(L)'
;MVQEFHVVRCFSCESFQVQQVKKVNRWSCKLCGQKQSLLKEFGRGSGADCRRHVQKLNALRGAQVDEQEHKTSFPWEQEEVKEVQEEEQKDEHVKLVSRWS
;
A
#
# COMPACT_ATOMS: atom_id res chain seq x y z
N MET A 1 9.91 -27.51 23.99
CA MET A 1 9.80 -26.04 24.12
C MET A 1 9.32 -25.49 22.79
N VAL A 2 8.18 -24.80 22.76
CA VAL A 2 7.62 -24.24 21.52
C VAL A 2 8.39 -22.99 21.15
N GLN A 3 8.86 -22.92 19.90
CA GLN A 3 9.59 -21.78 19.39
C GLN A 3 8.61 -20.67 19.00
N GLU A 4 8.72 -19.50 19.61
CA GLU A 4 7.85 -18.37 19.31
C GLU A 4 8.38 -17.51 18.16
N PHE A 5 7.45 -17.03 17.35
CA PHE A 5 7.73 -16.15 16.22
C PHE A 5 6.95 -14.85 16.36
N HIS A 6 7.50 -13.79 15.79
CA HIS A 6 6.84 -12.50 15.67
C HIS A 6 6.94 -11.94 14.25
N VAL A 7 6.06 -10.98 13.96
CA VAL A 7 6.03 -10.26 12.69
C VAL A 7 6.57 -8.86 12.86
N VAL A 8 7.52 -8.50 11.99
CA VAL A 8 8.26 -7.24 12.04
C VAL A 8 8.15 -6.50 10.71
N ARG A 9 8.19 -5.17 10.74
CA ARG A 9 8.20 -4.32 9.54
C ARG A 9 9.57 -3.66 9.38
N CYS A 10 10.14 -3.75 8.18
CA CYS A 10 11.38 -3.06 7.84
C CYS A 10 11.15 -1.54 7.75
N PHE A 11 12.05 -0.70 8.29
CA PHE A 11 11.92 0.76 8.18
C PHE A 11 12.20 1.29 6.77
N SER A 12 13.12 0.65 6.03
CA SER A 12 13.59 1.14 4.73
C SER A 12 12.70 0.65 3.60
N CYS A 13 12.62 -0.66 3.40
CA CYS A 13 11.81 -1.23 2.34
C CYS A 13 10.42 -1.64 2.81
N GLU A 14 9.93 -1.22 3.98
CA GLU A 14 8.56 -1.42 4.51
C GLU A 14 7.97 -2.85 4.49
N SER A 15 8.79 -3.87 4.24
CA SER A 15 8.31 -5.25 4.10
C SER A 15 8.08 -5.89 5.45
N PHE A 16 7.05 -6.73 5.52
CA PHE A 16 6.76 -7.54 6.68
C PHE A 16 7.52 -8.85 6.60
N GLN A 17 8.14 -9.26 7.70
CA GLN A 17 8.96 -10.46 7.79
C GLN A 17 8.66 -11.22 9.08
N VAL A 18 8.80 -12.55 9.01
CA VAL A 18 8.71 -13.41 10.19
C VAL A 18 10.10 -13.55 10.79
N GLN A 19 10.20 -13.35 12.10
CA GLN A 19 11.43 -13.57 12.86
C GLN A 19 11.15 -14.46 14.07
N GLN A 20 12.15 -15.25 14.46
CA GLN A 20 12.09 -15.99 15.69
C GLN A 20 12.40 -15.04 16.84
N VAL A 21 11.61 -15.11 17.91
CA VAL A 21 11.83 -14.25 19.08
C VAL A 21 13.17 -14.62 19.71
N LYS A 22 14.07 -13.64 19.79
CA LYS A 22 15.39 -13.76 20.41
C LYS A 22 15.46 -12.78 21.60
N LYS A 23 16.37 -13.04 22.53
CA LYS A 23 16.65 -12.13 23.65
C LYS A 23 17.17 -10.76 23.20
N VAL A 24 17.76 -10.69 22.00
CA VAL A 24 18.26 -9.47 21.39
C VAL A 24 17.24 -8.89 20.42
N ASN A 25 16.93 -7.61 20.58
CA ASN A 25 15.96 -6.88 19.75
C ASN A 25 16.58 -6.34 18.46
N ARG A 26 17.56 -7.05 17.87
CA ARG A 26 18.22 -6.65 16.63
C ARG A 26 18.00 -7.70 15.55
N TRP A 27 17.69 -7.24 14.35
CA TRP A 27 17.45 -8.09 13.20
C TRP A 27 17.94 -7.41 11.92
N SER A 28 17.95 -8.14 10.82
CA SER A 28 18.35 -7.61 9.52
C SER A 28 17.31 -7.99 8.49
N CYS A 29 16.88 -7.00 7.71
CA CYS A 29 15.91 -7.22 6.64
C CYS A 29 16.52 -8.14 5.58
N LYS A 30 15.81 -9.21 5.20
CA LYS A 30 16.27 -10.16 4.18
C LYS A 30 16.15 -9.64 2.75
N LEU A 31 15.36 -8.59 2.53
CA LEU A 31 15.20 -7.99 1.20
C LEU A 31 16.23 -6.89 0.95
N CYS A 32 16.30 -5.88 1.84
CA CYS A 32 17.21 -4.73 1.65
C CYS A 32 18.54 -4.84 2.42
N GLY A 33 18.73 -5.84 3.27
CA GLY A 33 19.98 -6.06 4.03
C GLY A 33 20.21 -5.13 5.22
N GLN A 34 19.36 -4.12 5.43
CA GLN A 34 19.53 -3.14 6.51
C GLN A 34 19.40 -3.77 7.90
N LYS A 35 20.33 -3.43 8.81
CA LYS A 35 20.34 -3.84 10.22
C LYS A 35 19.44 -2.89 11.03
N GLN A 36 18.55 -3.46 11.84
CA GLN A 36 17.45 -2.71 12.47
C GLN A 36 17.21 -3.20 13.88
N SER A 37 16.74 -2.29 14.73
CA SER A 37 16.17 -2.64 16.03
C SER A 37 14.68 -2.91 15.89
N LEU A 38 14.19 -3.85 16.69
CA LEU A 38 12.78 -4.16 16.82
C LEU A 38 12.10 -3.06 17.65
N LEU A 39 11.27 -2.23 17.02
CA LEU A 39 10.52 -1.16 17.70
C LEU A 39 9.09 -1.59 18.05
N LYS A 40 8.42 -2.25 17.10
CA LYS A 40 7.02 -2.66 17.20
C LYS A 40 6.85 -4.05 16.62
N GLU A 41 6.08 -4.88 17.32
CA GLU A 41 5.62 -6.18 16.85
C GLU A 41 4.23 -6.03 16.24
N PHE A 42 4.03 -6.60 15.05
CA PHE A 42 2.74 -6.56 14.33
C PHE A 42 1.91 -7.83 14.56
N GLY A 43 2.51 -8.85 15.18
CA GLY A 43 1.86 -10.09 15.55
C GLY A 43 2.87 -11.03 16.21
N ARG A 44 2.38 -11.97 17.03
CA ARG A 44 3.18 -12.98 17.71
C ARG A 44 2.38 -14.28 17.77
N GLY A 45 3.07 -15.41 17.62
CA GLY A 45 2.42 -16.71 17.69
C GLY A 45 3.24 -17.83 17.09
N SER A 46 2.54 -18.82 16.53
CA SER A 46 3.17 -19.93 15.83
C SER A 46 3.82 -19.45 14.52
N GLY A 47 4.82 -20.19 14.04
CA GLY A 47 5.46 -19.87 12.76
C GLY A 47 4.48 -19.95 11.57
N ALA A 48 3.47 -20.83 11.64
CA ALA A 48 2.46 -20.94 10.59
C ALA A 48 1.56 -19.70 10.55
N ASP A 49 1.10 -19.23 11.70
CA ASP A 49 0.20 -18.07 11.78
C ASP A 49 0.95 -16.78 11.40
N CYS A 50 2.20 -16.64 11.86
CA CYS A 50 3.05 -15.50 11.47
C CYS A 50 3.30 -15.47 9.95
N ARG A 51 3.51 -16.62 9.30
CA ARG A 51 3.67 -16.68 7.83
C ARG A 51 2.40 -16.24 7.10
N ARG A 52 1.22 -16.73 7.51
CA ARG A 52 -0.06 -16.30 6.93
C ARG A 52 -0.30 -14.81 7.12
N HIS A 53 0.02 -14.30 8.32
CA HIS A 53 -0.12 -12.88 8.63
C HIS A 53 0.81 -12.01 7.77
N VAL A 54 2.07 -12.39 7.61
CA VAL A 54 3.03 -11.71 6.73
C VAL A 54 2.58 -11.73 5.27
N GLN A 55 2.07 -12.85 4.76
CA GLN A 55 1.53 -12.92 3.40
C GLN A 55 0.40 -11.89 3.20
N LYS A 56 -0.55 -11.83 4.15
CA LYS A 56 -1.65 -10.86 4.09
C LYS A 56 -1.14 -9.41 4.13
N LEU A 57 -0.23 -9.09 5.05
CA LEU A 57 0.30 -7.73 5.19
C LEU A 57 1.12 -7.28 3.97
N ASN A 58 1.94 -8.18 3.41
CA ASN A 58 2.71 -7.86 2.21
C ASN A 58 1.83 -7.75 0.95
N ALA A 59 0.74 -8.54 0.86
CA ALA A 59 -0.23 -8.40 -0.24
C ALA A 59 -0.94 -7.03 -0.20
N LEU A 60 -1.38 -6.59 0.99
CA LEU A 60 -1.97 -5.26 1.17
C LEU A 60 -0.99 -4.15 0.80
N ARG A 61 0.26 -4.29 1.23
CA ARG A 61 1.30 -3.32 0.91
C ARG A 61 1.63 -3.30 -0.59
N GLY A 62 1.62 -4.44 -1.28
CA GLY A 62 1.76 -4.49 -2.74
C GLY A 62 0.66 -3.71 -3.45
N ALA A 63 -0.61 -3.94 -3.07
CA ALA A 63 -1.73 -3.21 -3.63
C ALA A 63 -1.66 -1.69 -3.41
N GLN A 64 -1.15 -1.24 -2.25
CA GLN A 64 -0.94 0.18 -1.99
C GLN A 64 0.15 0.80 -2.87
N VAL A 65 1.23 0.05 -3.12
CA VAL A 65 2.31 0.52 -4.02
C VAL A 65 1.77 0.64 -5.45
N ASP A 66 1.05 -0.38 -5.94
CA ASP A 66 0.48 -0.36 -7.30
C ASP A 66 -0.51 0.81 -7.50
N GLU A 67 -1.37 1.08 -6.52
CA GLU A 67 -2.33 2.19 -6.62
C GLU A 67 -1.62 3.56 -6.58
N GLN A 68 -0.53 3.66 -5.82
CA GLN A 68 0.26 4.89 -5.75
C GLN A 68 1.04 5.11 -7.05
N GLU A 69 1.62 4.06 -7.64
CA GLU A 69 2.29 4.10 -8.93
C GLU A 69 1.33 4.45 -10.08
N HIS A 70 0.08 3.95 -10.05
CA HIS A 70 -0.95 4.29 -11.04
C HIS A 70 -1.33 5.77 -10.96
N LYS A 71 -1.49 6.32 -9.74
CA LYS A 71 -1.79 7.75 -9.53
C LYS A 71 -0.63 8.67 -9.92
N THR A 72 0.62 8.21 -9.77
CA THR A 72 1.80 9.00 -10.17
C THR A 72 2.14 8.89 -11.65
N SER A 73 1.80 7.77 -12.31
CA SER A 73 2.15 7.53 -13.72
C SER A 73 1.19 8.17 -14.71
N PHE A 74 -0.06 8.45 -14.30
CA PHE A 74 -1.05 9.13 -15.16
C PHE A 74 -1.65 10.36 -14.46
N PRO A 75 -0.94 11.50 -14.44
CA PRO A 75 -1.48 12.78 -13.96
C PRO A 75 -2.63 13.35 -14.81
N TRP A 76 -2.79 12.89 -16.07
CA TRP A 76 -3.60 13.55 -17.11
C TRP A 76 -5.02 12.99 -17.29
N GLU A 77 -5.34 11.79 -16.81
CA GLU A 77 -6.71 11.26 -16.88
C GLU A 77 -7.70 12.03 -15.99
N GLN A 78 -7.22 12.81 -15.01
CA GLN A 78 -8.08 13.68 -14.19
C GLN A 78 -8.42 15.01 -14.88
N GLU A 79 -7.63 15.46 -15.85
CA GLU A 79 -7.92 16.66 -16.64
C GLU A 79 -8.88 16.33 -17.77
N GLU A 80 -8.70 15.20 -18.47
CA GLU A 80 -9.59 14.80 -19.57
C GLU A 80 -11.04 14.56 -19.10
N VAL A 81 -11.26 13.97 -17.92
CA VAL A 81 -12.63 13.76 -17.41
C VAL A 81 -13.31 15.07 -16.97
N LYS A 82 -12.54 16.11 -16.60
CA LYS A 82 -13.09 17.44 -16.31
C LYS A 82 -13.41 18.22 -17.57
N GLU A 83 -12.52 18.22 -18.57
CA GLU A 83 -12.74 18.95 -19.81
C GLU A 83 -13.95 18.39 -20.60
N VAL A 84 -14.11 17.07 -20.65
CA VAL A 84 -15.24 16.44 -21.34
C VAL A 84 -16.58 16.73 -20.66
N GLN A 85 -16.63 16.82 -19.33
CA GLN A 85 -17.87 17.15 -18.59
C GLN A 85 -18.26 18.63 -18.70
N GLU A 86 -17.28 19.52 -18.82
CA GLU A 86 -17.54 20.97 -18.94
C GLU A 86 -17.97 21.37 -20.36
N GLU A 87 -17.51 20.66 -21.40
CA GLU A 87 -17.98 20.84 -22.77
C GLU A 87 -19.41 20.32 -22.99
N GLU A 88 -19.77 19.16 -22.44
CA GLU A 88 -21.15 18.64 -22.56
C GLU A 88 -22.19 19.57 -21.91
N GLN A 89 -21.88 20.16 -20.75
CA GLN A 89 -22.79 21.08 -20.06
C GLN A 89 -22.95 22.43 -20.77
N LYS A 90 -21.90 22.92 -21.45
CA LYS A 90 -21.98 24.13 -22.27
C LYS A 90 -22.84 23.92 -23.51
N ASP A 91 -22.71 22.76 -24.17
CA ASP A 91 -23.48 22.44 -25.37
C ASP A 91 -24.99 22.27 -25.08
N GLU A 92 -25.34 21.68 -23.93
CA GLU A 92 -26.74 21.56 -23.50
C GLU A 92 -27.37 22.93 -23.14
N HIS A 93 -26.62 23.82 -22.47
CA HIS A 93 -27.09 25.16 -22.12
C HIS A 93 -27.36 26.02 -23.37
N VAL A 94 -26.50 25.92 -24.41
CA VAL A 94 -26.67 26.64 -25.67
C VAL A 94 -27.90 26.15 -26.43
N LYS A 95 -28.16 24.83 -26.45
CA LYS A 95 -29.36 24.25 -27.08
C LYS A 95 -30.67 24.66 -26.39
N LEU A 96 -30.66 24.84 -25.07
CA LEU A 96 -31.84 25.28 -24.30
C LEU A 96 -32.19 26.76 -24.60
N VAL A 97 -31.20 27.65 -24.64
CA VAL A 97 -31.39 29.09 -24.91
C VAL A 97 -31.85 29.35 -26.34
N SER A 98 -31.39 28.53 -27.30
CA SER A 98 -31.76 28.64 -28.72
C SER A 98 -33.22 28.29 -29.02
N ARG A 99 -33.93 27.62 -28.09
CA ARG A 99 -35.29 27.12 -28.30
C ARG A 99 -36.40 28.05 -27.80
N TRP A 100 -36.01 29.21 -27.25
CA TRP A 100 -36.90 30.28 -26.76
C TRP A 100 -36.61 31.66 -27.39
N SER A 101 -35.99 31.70 -28.57
CA SER A 101 -35.91 32.91 -29.41
C SER A 101 -36.75 32.76 -30.67
#